data_AF-T1B1J3-F1
#
_entry.id   AF-T1B1J3-F1
#
_cell.length_a   1.000
_cell.length_b   1.000
_cell.length_c   1.000
_cell.angle_alpha   90.00
_cell.angle_beta   90.00
_cell.angle_gamma   90.00
#
_symmetry.space_group_name_H-M   'P 1'
#
loop_
_entity.id
_entity.type
_entity.pdbx_description
1 polymer ?
#
loop_
_entity_poly.entity_id
_entity_poly.type
_entity_poly.pdbx_seq_one_letter_code
_entity_poly.pdbx_strand_id
1 'polypeptide(L)' 'MYYAHSANDVGNWHPLAVHLGSVANLAKSFASESPWYGEAQLAGLLHDLGKYADRFQ' A
#
# COMPACT_ATOMS: atom_id res chain seq x y z
N MET A 1 -3.40 -12.98 -9.60
CA MET A 1 -2.47 -11.89 -9.23
C MET A 1 -3.32 -10.80 -8.60
N TYR A 2 -2.85 -10.08 -7.57
CA TYR A 2 -3.64 -9.05 -6.90
C TYR A 2 -3.10 -7.65 -7.22
N TYR A 3 -3.99 -6.71 -7.51
CA TYR A 3 -3.62 -5.35 -7.91
C TYR A 3 -4.25 -4.30 -6.99
N ALA A 4 -3.49 -3.22 -6.73
CA ALA A 4 -3.98 -2.06 -5.99
C ALA A 4 -4.71 -1.06 -6.90
N HIS A 5 -4.24 -0.94 -8.14
CA HIS A 5 -4.75 -0.04 -9.17
C HIS A 5 -4.88 -0.79 -10.49
N SER A 6 -5.87 -0.36 -11.29
CA SER A 6 -5.97 -0.72 -12.70
C SER A 6 -4.73 -0.30 -13.48
N ALA A 7 -4.57 -0.85 -14.67
CA ALA A 7 -3.51 -0.44 -15.58
C ALA A 7 -3.54 1.08 -15.85
N ASN A 8 -2.36 1.70 -15.91
CA ASN A 8 -2.22 3.07 -16.37
C ASN A 8 -2.32 3.17 -17.91
N ASP A 9 -2.13 4.37 -18.47
CA ASP A 9 -2.26 4.64 -19.91
C ASP A 9 -1.32 3.81 -20.81
N VAL A 10 -0.27 3.21 -20.25
CA VAL A 10 0.67 2.34 -20.96
C VAL A 10 0.50 0.85 -20.61
N GLY A 11 -0.59 0.50 -19.93
CA GLY A 11 -0.96 -0.89 -19.62
C GLY A 11 -0.24 -1.50 -18.41
N ASN A 12 0.47 -0.70 -17.61
CA ASN A 12 1.18 -1.19 -16.44
C ASN A 12 0.25 -1.26 -15.24
N TRP A 13 0.04 -2.48 -14.74
CA TRP A 13 -0.68 -2.74 -13.51
C TRP A 13 0.20 -2.56 -12.28
N HIS A 14 -0.39 -2.13 -11.17
CA HIS A 14 0.33 -1.94 -9.91
C HIS A 14 0.03 -3.09 -8.94
N PRO A 15 0.99 -4.03 -8.71
CA PRO A 15 0.76 -5.15 -7.81
C PRO A 15 0.45 -4.68 -6.39
N LEU A 16 -0.54 -5.30 -5.75
CA LEU A 16 -1.02 -4.90 -4.43
C LEU A 16 0.10 -4.93 -3.37
N ALA A 17 0.95 -5.96 -3.38
CA ALA A 17 2.08 -6.05 -2.45
C ALA A 17 3.08 -4.89 -2.59
N VAL A 18 3.34 -4.44 -3.83
CA VAL A 18 4.24 -3.32 -4.12
C VAL A 18 3.63 -2.01 -3.61
N HIS A 19 2.33 -1.82 -3.84
CA HIS A 19 1.57 -0.67 -3.32
C HIS A 19 1.62 -0.57 -1.80
N LEU A 20 1.24 -1.64 -1.10
CA LEU A 20 1.19 -1.66 0.36
C LEU A 20 2.58 -1.39 0.97
N GLY A 21 3.63 -1.98 0.41
CA GLY A 21 5.01 -1.72 0.84
C GLY A 21 5.45 -0.28 0.59
N SER A 22 5.09 0.29 -0.57
CA SER A 22 5.42 1.68 -0.92
C SER A 22 4.73 2.67 0.00
N VAL A 23 3.43 2.49 0.27
CA VAL A 23 2.65 3.33 1.19
C VAL A 23 3.14 3.18 2.62
N ALA A 24 3.49 1.97 3.09
CA ALA A 24 4.07 1.75 4.41
C ALA A 24 5.37 2.54 4.61
N ASN A 25 6.27 2.51 3.62
CA ASN A 25 7.54 3.23 3.67
C ASN A 25 7.32 4.76 3.66
N LEU A 26 6.40 5.26 2.83
CA LEU A 26 6.04 6.68 2.80
C LEU A 26 5.43 7.12 4.14
N ALA A 27 4.47 6.37 4.67
CA ALA A 27 3.82 6.67 5.95
C ALA A 27 4.84 6.74 7.11
N LYS A 28 5.78 5.78 7.15
CA LYS A 28 6.91 5.82 8.09
C LYS A 28 7.77 7.08 7.92
N SER A 29 8.09 7.44 6.67
CA SER A 29 8.95 8.59 6.39
C SER A 29 8.33 9.92 6.84
N PHE A 30 7.01 10.08 6.67
CA PHE A 30 6.28 11.25 7.15
C PHE A 30 6.20 11.31 8.68
N ALA A 31 6.32 10.17 9.35
CA ALA A 31 6.31 10.05 10.79
C ALA A 31 7.73 9.96 11.40
N SER A 32 8.80 10.16 10.62
CA SER A 32 10.17 9.74 10.97
C SER A 32 10.76 10.31 12.27
N GLU A 33 10.22 11.42 12.79
CA GLU A 33 10.61 12.02 14.09
C GLU A 33 9.61 11.74 15.22
N SER A 34 8.50 11.10 14.90
CA SER A 34 7.45 10.79 15.86
C SER A 34 7.71 9.44 16.54
N PRO A 35 7.37 9.29 17.83
CA PRO A 35 7.44 8.00 18.51
C PRO A 35 6.60 6.91 17.84
N TRP A 36 5.58 7.30 17.07
CA TRP A 36 4.62 6.43 16.40
C TRP A 36 4.96 6.08 14.94
N TYR A 37 6.22 6.24 14.52
CA TYR A 37 6.62 5.95 13.13
C TYR A 37 6.36 4.49 12.71
N GLY A 38 6.41 3.54 13.65
CA GLY A 38 6.15 2.13 13.41
C GLY A 38 4.67 1.87 13.15
N GLU A 39 3.80 2.52 13.91
CA GLU A 39 2.36 2.49 13.76
C GLU A 39 1.93 3.12 12.43
N ALA A 40 2.58 4.21 12.02
CA ALA A 40 2.36 4.79 10.69
C ALA A 40 2.74 3.80 9.57
N GLN A 41 3.88 3.11 9.70
CA GLN A 41 4.29 2.07 8.76
C GLN A 41 3.24 0.95 8.69
N LEU A 42 2.81 0.45 9.85
CA LEU A 42 1.83 -0.63 9.96
C LEU A 42 0.47 -0.22 9.37
N ALA A 43 -0.01 0.98 9.67
CA ALA A 43 -1.24 1.52 9.10
C ALA A 43 -1.16 1.61 7.56
N GLY A 44 -0.04 2.12 7.03
CA GLY A 44 0.20 2.16 5.59
C GLY A 44 0.22 0.78 4.93
N LEU A 45 0.80 -0.22 5.61
CA LEU A 45 0.83 -1.61 5.12
C LEU A 45 -0.55 -2.25 5.08
N LEU A 46 -1.44 -1.91 6.02
CA LEU A 46 -2.74 -2.56 6.21
C LEU A 46 -3.91 -1.83 5.54
N HIS A 47 -3.75 -0.56 5.14
CA HIS A 47 -4.87 0.31 4.75
C HIS A 47 -5.77 -0.29 3.65
N ASP A 48 -5.16 -0.98 2.68
CA ASP A 48 -5.81 -1.57 1.51
C ASP A 48 -5.78 -3.12 1.54
N LEU A 49 -5.50 -3.74 2.70
CA LEU A 49 -5.39 -5.20 2.80
C LEU A 49 -6.66 -5.92 2.32
N GLY A 50 -7.83 -5.29 2.49
CA GLY A 50 -9.11 -5.80 2.00
C GLY A 50 -9.19 -6.01 0.48
N LYS A 51 -8.24 -5.46 -0.29
CA LYS A 51 -8.12 -5.72 -1.73
C LYS A 51 -7.66 -7.16 -2.02
N TYR A 52 -7.12 -7.91 -1.05
CA TYR A 52 -6.92 -9.36 -1.16
C TYR A 52 -8.25 -10.14 -1.02
N ALA A 53 -9.22 -9.83 -1.87
CA ALA A 53 -10.53 -10.45 -1.86
C ALA A 53 -11.15 -10.47 -3.26
N ASP A 54 -11.86 -11.54 -3.58
CA ASP A 54 -12.50 -11.74 -4.89
C ASP A 54 -13.52 -10.65 -5.24
N ARG A 55 -14.12 -9.99 -4.24
CA ARG A 55 -15.08 -8.91 -4.46
C ARG A 55 -14.45 -7.60 -4.93
N PHE A 56 -13.14 -7.44 -4.78
CA PHE A 56 -12.42 -6.24 -5.18
C PHE A 56 -11.62 -6.45 -6.47
N GLN A 57 -11.04 -7.63 -6.65
CA GLN A 57 -10.14 -7.94 -7.75
C GLN A 57 -10.85 -8.04 -9.11
#